data_AF-D7KPU9-F1
#
_entry.id   AF-D7KPU9-F1
#
_cell.length_a   1.000
_cell.length_b   1.000
_cell.length_c   1.000
_cell.angle_alpha   90.00
_cell.angle_beta   90.00
_cell.angle_gamma   90.00
#
_symmetry.space_group_name_H-M   'P 1'
#
loop_
_entity.id
_entity.type
_entity.pdbx_description
1 polymer ?
#
loop_
_entity_poly.entity_id
_entity_poly.type
_entity_poly.pdbx_seq_one_letter_code
_entity_poly.pdbx_strand_id
1 'polypeptide(L)'
;MGYIVASYKMRGSLILLAEEGTGAPEHYTLYGVIVHVGELISSGHYYYYVRTSSAWYCLDDYRVFKVSEKAVLDAKAYIMLYALDRQETSNGAEMSQINTADDAEREKCEAGVGKATGKPLGERLQWIQGYHEEFES
;
A
#
# COMPACT_ATOMS: atom_id res chain seq x y z
N MET A 1 34.46 -20.29 10.23
CA MET A 1 33.73 -19.04 9.95
C MET A 1 32.27 -19.24 10.26
N GLY A 2 31.78 -18.73 11.40
CA GLY A 2 30.35 -18.73 11.71
C GLY A 2 29.75 -17.40 11.26
N TYR A 3 28.80 -17.42 10.33
CA TYR A 3 28.00 -16.24 10.02
C TYR A 3 26.87 -16.15 11.04
N ILE A 4 26.76 -15.02 11.74
CA ILE A 4 25.58 -14.72 12.53
C ILE A 4 24.45 -14.48 11.51
N VAL A 5 23.53 -15.44 11.39
CA VAL A 5 22.27 -15.18 10.71
C VAL A 5 21.43 -14.34 11.67
N ALA A 6 21.48 -13.02 11.53
CA ALA A 6 20.52 -12.16 12.18
C ALA A 6 19.13 -12.56 11.65
N SER A 7 18.34 -13.24 12.50
CA SER A 7 16.97 -13.60 12.13
C SER A 7 16.10 -12.36 12.29
N TYR A 8 15.76 -11.71 11.17
CA TYR A 8 14.77 -10.66 11.17
C TYR A 8 13.39 -11.31 11.22
N LYS A 9 12.60 -11.00 12.26
CA LYS A 9 11.21 -11.45 12.36
C LYS A 9 10.29 -10.35 11.84
N MET A 10 9.61 -10.61 10.72
CA MET A 10 8.59 -9.71 10.20
C MET A 10 7.47 -9.47 11.21
N ARG A 11 7.00 -8.23 11.26
CA ARG A 11 5.86 -7.83 12.08
C ARG A 11 4.82 -7.16 11.19
N GLY A 12 3.55 -7.48 11.41
CA GLY A 12 2.45 -6.83 10.68
C GLY A 12 2.30 -5.33 10.98
N SER A 13 2.85 -4.87 12.11
CA SER A 13 2.90 -3.46 12.49
C SER A 13 4.19 -3.14 13.24
N LEU A 14 4.67 -1.92 13.06
CA LEU A 14 5.81 -1.32 13.75
C LEU A 14 5.38 0.00 14.38
N ILE A 15 5.93 0.31 15.56
CA ILE A 15 5.78 1.61 16.20
C ILE A 15 7.16 2.25 16.21
N LEU A 16 7.29 3.45 15.64
CA LEU A 16 8.50 4.25 15.75
C LEU A 16 8.30 5.29 16.85
N LEU A 17 9.16 5.21 17.87
CA LEU A 17 9.25 6.22 18.92
C LEU A 17 10.29 7.25 18.47
N ALA A 18 9.89 8.52 18.40
CA ALA A 18 10.84 9.60 18.16
C ALA A 18 11.73 9.76 19.39
N GLU A 19 13.06 9.69 19.21
CA GLU A 19 14.00 10.07 20.26
C GLU A 19 14.06 11.60 20.32
N GLU A 20 13.63 12.13 21.48
CA GLU A 20 13.60 13.55 21.86
C GLU A 20 12.56 14.45 21.15
N GLY A 21 11.45 14.70 21.86
CA GLY A 21 10.67 15.93 21.75
C GLY A 21 9.50 15.95 20.76
N THR A 22 8.29 15.79 21.30
CA THR A 22 6.98 16.27 20.75
C THR A 22 6.24 15.45 19.68
N GLY A 23 6.77 14.34 19.16
CA GLY A 23 6.04 13.48 18.22
C GLY A 23 5.17 12.42 18.92
N ALA A 24 3.89 12.32 18.56
CA ALA A 24 3.06 11.16 18.93
C ALA A 24 3.65 9.87 18.32
N PRO A 25 3.47 8.69 18.94
CA PRO A 25 3.94 7.43 18.37
C PRO A 25 3.40 7.23 16.95
N GLU A 26 4.29 7.01 16.00
CA GLU A 26 3.89 6.73 14.63
C GLU A 26 3.69 5.24 14.44
N HIS A 27 2.49 4.87 14.01
CA HIS A 27 2.12 3.50 13.71
C HIS A 27 2.34 3.22 12.24
N TYR A 28 3.06 2.14 11.95
CA TYR A 28 3.30 1.66 10.60
C TYR A 28 2.69 0.29 10.45
N THR A 29 1.99 0.07 9.34
CA THR A 29 1.41 -1.23 9.00
C THR A 29 2.10 -1.82 7.78
N LEU A 30 2.45 -3.11 7.86
CA LEU A 30 3.03 -3.84 6.74
C LEU A 30 2.00 -3.92 5.62
N TYR A 31 2.36 -3.37 4.46
CA TYR A 31 1.51 -3.28 3.29
C TYR A 31 1.92 -4.27 2.19
N GLY A 32 3.22 -4.57 2.10
CA GLY A 32 3.73 -5.48 1.07
C GLY A 32 5.06 -6.11 1.43
N VAL A 33 5.31 -7.28 0.84
CA VAL A 33 6.57 -8.02 0.98
C VAL A 33 6.99 -8.55 -0.38
N ILE A 34 8.16 -8.14 -0.84
CA ILE A 34 8.81 -8.73 -2.02
C ILE A 34 9.69 -9.87 -1.51
N VAL A 35 9.54 -11.05 -2.12
CA VAL A 35 10.34 -12.22 -1.82
C VAL A 35 11.20 -12.54 -3.03
N HIS A 36 12.46 -12.88 -2.78
CA HIS A 36 13.38 -13.41 -3.77
C HIS A 36 13.72 -14.86 -3.43
N VAL A 37 13.60 -15.73 -4.42
CA VAL A 37 13.98 -17.14 -4.33
C VAL A 37 15.09 -17.38 -5.33
N GLY A 38 16.32 -17.41 -4.83
CA GLY A 38 17.52 -17.63 -5.63
C GLY A 38 18.77 -17.39 -4.80
N GLU A 39 19.92 -17.82 -5.31
CA GLU A 39 21.21 -17.62 -4.65
C GLU A 39 21.87 -16.30 -5.05
N LEU A 40 21.64 -15.84 -6.28
CA LEU A 40 22.23 -14.62 -6.83
C LEU A 40 21.16 -13.55 -6.95
N ILE A 41 21.56 -12.28 -6.84
CA ILE A 41 20.63 -11.16 -7.05
C ILE A 41 20.25 -11.03 -8.54
N SER A 42 21.14 -11.47 -9.44
CA SER A 42 20.94 -11.44 -10.89
C SER A 42 20.12 -12.62 -11.43
N SER A 43 19.79 -13.61 -10.61
CA SER A 43 19.03 -14.79 -11.03
C SER A 43 18.07 -15.27 -9.95
N GLY A 44 17.11 -16.10 -10.32
CA GLY A 44 16.07 -16.57 -9.42
C GLY A 44 14.74 -15.89 -9.67
N HIS A 45 13.84 -16.04 -8.71
CA HIS A 45 12.43 -15.73 -8.88
C HIS A 45 11.95 -14.69 -7.86
N TYR A 46 11.31 -13.63 -8.36
CA TYR A 46 10.72 -12.60 -7.53
C TYR A 46 9.21 -12.71 -7.56
N TYR A 47 8.61 -12.72 -6.39
CA TYR A 47 7.16 -12.63 -6.27
C TYR A 47 6.79 -11.71 -5.11
N TYR A 48 5.52 -11.29 -5.08
CA TYR A 48 5.07 -10.22 -4.20
C TYR A 48 3.85 -10.61 -3.39
N TYR A 49 3.89 -10.34 -2.08
CA TYR A 49 2.72 -10.33 -1.22
C TYR A 49 2.19 -8.91 -1.06
N VAL A 50 0.90 -8.70 -1.29
CA VAL A 50 0.24 -7.40 -1.09
C VAL A 50 -0.92 -7.52 -0.12
N ARG A 51 -1.04 -6.52 0.75
CA ARG A 51 -2.18 -6.34 1.64
C ARG A 51 -3.25 -5.49 0.96
N THR A 52 -4.48 -5.99 1.00
CA THR A 52 -5.70 -5.22 0.73
C THR A 52 -6.36 -4.85 2.04
N SER A 53 -7.47 -4.11 2.02
CA SER A 53 -8.19 -3.72 3.24
C SER A 53 -8.57 -4.89 4.16
N SER A 54 -8.74 -6.10 3.62
CA SER A 54 -9.24 -7.27 4.37
C SER A 54 -8.46 -8.56 4.18
N ALA A 55 -7.52 -8.63 3.23
CA ALA A 55 -6.86 -9.88 2.87
C ALA A 55 -5.45 -9.67 2.29
N TRP A 56 -4.66 -10.73 2.33
CA TRP A 56 -3.37 -10.81 1.67
C TRP A 56 -3.47 -11.62 0.37
N TYR A 57 -2.72 -11.21 -0.63
CA TYR A 57 -2.61 -11.90 -1.93
C TYR A 57 -1.16 -12.12 -2.28
N CYS A 58 -0.87 -13.29 -2.85
CA CYS A 58 0.38 -13.59 -3.55
C CYS A 58 0.20 -13.26 -5.02
N LEU A 59 1.14 -12.50 -5.58
CA LEU A 59 1.28 -12.16 -6.97
C LEU A 59 2.58 -12.83 -7.45
N ASP A 60 2.42 -13.96 -8.12
CA ASP A 60 3.49 -14.82 -8.59
C ASP A 60 3.38 -14.94 -10.12
N ASP A 61 4.09 -14.06 -10.83
CA ASP A 61 3.95 -13.81 -12.26
C ASP A 61 2.48 -13.63 -12.66
N TYR A 62 1.93 -14.57 -13.44
CA TYR A 62 0.55 -14.58 -13.92
C TYR A 62 -0.44 -15.14 -12.87
N ARG A 63 0.04 -15.69 -11.76
CA ARG A 63 -0.79 -16.35 -10.73
C ARG A 63 -1.04 -15.39 -9.59
N VAL A 64 -2.31 -15.03 -9.41
CA VAL A 64 -2.76 -14.22 -8.27
C VAL A 64 -3.70 -15.06 -7.41
N PHE A 65 -3.36 -15.22 -6.13
CA PHE A 65 -4.19 -16.00 -5.21
C PHE A 65 -4.13 -15.46 -3.78
N LYS A 66 -5.22 -15.67 -3.05
CA LYS A 66 -5.35 -15.24 -1.65
C LYS A 66 -4.45 -16.10 -0.75
N VAL A 67 -3.79 -15.46 0.20
CA VAL A 67 -2.93 -16.12 1.20
C VAL A 67 -3.28 -15.66 2.62
N SER A 68 -2.85 -16.43 3.61
CA SER A 68 -2.99 -16.03 5.01
C SER A 68 -1.88 -15.05 5.39
N GLU A 69 -2.19 -14.14 6.32
CA GLU A 69 -1.17 -13.23 6.88
C GLU A 69 0.00 -13.99 7.51
N LYS A 70 -0.27 -15.14 8.14
CA LYS A 70 0.77 -16.02 8.67
C LYS A 70 1.77 -16.45 7.60
N ALA A 71 1.30 -16.84 6.41
CA ALA A 71 2.19 -17.22 5.31
C ALA A 71 3.08 -16.05 4.86
N VAL A 72 2.56 -14.82 4.88
CA VAL A 72 3.32 -13.61 4.56
C VAL A 72 4.39 -13.33 5.62
N LEU A 73 4.03 -13.40 6.91
CA LEU A 73 4.94 -13.13 8.02
C LEU A 73 6.02 -14.21 8.22
N ASP A 74 5.77 -15.43 7.75
CA ASP A 74 6.73 -16.54 7.78
C ASP A 74 7.65 -16.55 6.54
N ALA A 75 7.40 -15.70 5.54
CA ALA A 75 8.23 -15.65 4.33
C ALA A 75 9.64 -15.12 4.60
N LYS A 76 10.58 -15.35 3.68
CA LYS A 76 11.91 -14.71 3.72
C LYS A 76 11.86 -13.42 2.91
N ALA A 77 11.50 -12.32 3.57
CA ALA A 77 11.40 -11.04 2.89
C ALA A 77 12.75 -10.59 2.33
N TYR A 78 12.74 -10.18 1.06
CA TYR A 78 13.83 -9.44 0.46
C TYR A 78 13.64 -7.94 0.70
N ILE A 79 12.44 -7.42 0.44
CA ILE A 79 12.05 -6.02 0.72
C ILE A 79 10.69 -6.02 1.42
N MET A 80 10.53 -5.16 2.43
CA MET A 80 9.26 -4.92 3.12
C MET A 80 8.81 -3.49 2.89
N LEU A 81 7.51 -3.31 2.62
CA LEU A 81 6.88 -2.02 2.45
C LEU A 81 5.93 -1.79 3.61
N TYR A 82 6.21 -0.76 4.42
CA TYR A 82 5.36 -0.29 5.50
C TYR A 82 4.71 1.03 5.11
N ALA A 83 3.44 1.20 5.46
CA ALA A 83 2.73 2.45 5.31
C ALA A 83 2.49 3.07 6.69
N LEU A 84 2.62 4.40 6.80
CA LEU A 84 2.25 5.14 7.99
C LEU A 84 0.73 5.15 8.14
N ASP A 85 0.23 4.70 9.29
CA ASP A 85 -1.17 4.77 9.67
C ASP A 85 -1.47 6.22 10.05
N ARG A 86 -2.02 7.00 9.11
CA ARG A 86 -2.49 8.35 9.43
C ARG A 86 -3.69 8.24 10.35
N GLN A 87 -3.50 8.65 11.59
CA GLN A 87 -4.61 9.00 12.47
C GLN A 87 -5.21 10.28 11.90
N GLU A 88 -6.41 10.20 11.32
CA GLU A 88 -7.20 11.40 11.03
C GLU A 88 -7.47 12.09 12.37
N THR A 89 -6.69 13.12 12.69
CA THR A 89 -6.95 13.94 13.87
C THR A 89 -8.24 14.69 13.61
N SER A 90 -9.35 14.22 14.18
CA SER A 90 -10.61 14.94 14.19
C SER A 90 -10.52 16.17 15.12
N ASN A 91 -9.71 17.16 14.75
CA ASN A 91 -9.70 18.50 15.32
C ASN A 91 -10.38 19.48 14.34
N GLY A 92 -11.55 19.10 13.84
CA GLY A 92 -12.37 19.89 12.93
C GLY A 92 -13.83 19.95 13.40
N ALA A 93 -14.05 20.35 14.66
CA ALA A 93 -15.36 20.76 15.15
C ALA A 93 -15.31 22.27 15.48
N GLU A 94 -16.20 23.03 14.83
CA GLU A 94 -16.46 24.50 14.90
C GLU A 94 -15.37 25.42 14.32
N MET A 95 -15.61 26.50 13.55
CA MET A 95 -16.74 27.40 13.24
C MET A 95 -16.29 28.15 11.94
N SER A 96 -17.08 28.52 10.93
CA SER A 96 -18.18 29.45 11.02
C SER A 96 -19.13 29.38 9.83
N GLN A 97 -20.40 29.49 10.18
CA GLN A 97 -21.49 29.87 9.31
C GLN A 97 -21.26 31.31 8.84
N ILE A 98 -21.26 31.53 7.53
CA ILE A 98 -21.71 32.80 6.95
C ILE A 98 -22.60 32.43 5.77
N ASN A 99 -23.91 32.62 5.94
CA ASN A 99 -24.85 32.61 4.83
C ASN A 99 -24.96 34.02 4.24
N THR A 100 -25.40 34.01 2.99
CA THR A 100 -26.06 35.06 2.20
C THR A 100 -25.23 36.08 1.42
N ALA A 101 -25.45 35.96 0.11
CA ALA A 101 -25.55 37.00 -0.92
C ALA A 101 -24.26 37.75 -1.25
N ASP A 102 -23.56 37.24 -2.26
CA ASP A 102 -23.03 38.07 -3.35
C ASP A 102 -22.91 37.18 -4.60
N ASP A 103 -23.96 37.24 -5.42
CA ASP A 103 -24.00 36.75 -6.79
C ASP A 103 -23.02 37.54 -7.67
N ALA A 104 -22.57 36.86 -8.73
CA ALA A 104 -21.86 37.40 -9.89
C ALA A 104 -20.39 37.80 -9.68
N GLU A 105 -19.48 36.88 -10.08
CA GLU A 105 -18.23 37.17 -10.84
C GLU A 105 -17.23 36.00 -10.64
N ARG A 106 -17.52 34.82 -11.22
CA ARG A 106 -16.46 33.96 -11.82
C ARG A 106 -17.02 32.81 -12.65
N GLU A 107 -17.92 33.12 -13.57
CA GLU A 107 -18.18 32.26 -14.73
C GLU A 107 -17.09 32.50 -15.79
N LYS A 108 -15.87 32.00 -15.57
CA LYS A 108 -14.91 31.75 -16.64
C LYS A 108 -13.75 30.87 -16.15
N CYS A 109 -13.90 29.55 -16.33
CA CYS A 109 -12.86 28.54 -16.59
C CYS A 109 -13.46 27.12 -16.41
N GLU A 110 -14.56 26.80 -17.10
CA GLU A 110 -15.00 25.41 -17.29
C GLU A 110 -14.72 24.98 -18.73
N ALA A 111 -13.51 24.51 -18.97
CA ALA A 111 -13.21 23.61 -20.07
C ALA A 111 -11.97 22.78 -19.70
N GLY A 112 -12.20 21.57 -19.17
CA GLY A 112 -11.19 20.52 -19.14
C GLY A 112 -10.51 20.28 -17.79
N VAL A 113 -11.26 19.81 -16.80
CA VAL A 113 -10.68 18.95 -15.75
C VAL A 113 -11.58 17.73 -15.60
N GLY A 114 -11.20 16.64 -16.28
CA GLY A 114 -11.84 15.34 -16.13
C GLY A 114 -11.74 14.86 -14.68
N LYS A 115 -12.89 14.56 -14.10
CA LYS A 115 -13.04 14.00 -12.76
C LYS A 115 -12.39 12.61 -12.74
N ALA A 116 -11.21 12.47 -12.12
CA ALA A 116 -10.58 11.17 -11.91
C ALA A 116 -11.40 10.37 -10.88
N THR A 117 -12.39 9.64 -11.36
CA THR A 117 -13.11 8.63 -10.57
C THR A 117 -12.19 7.43 -10.42
N GLY A 118 -11.31 7.48 -9.43
CA GLY A 118 -10.49 6.34 -9.03
C GLY A 118 -11.39 5.26 -8.43
N LYS A 119 -11.71 4.23 -9.23
CA LYS A 119 -12.38 3.03 -8.72
C LYS A 119 -11.58 2.41 -7.56
N PRO A 120 -12.26 1.85 -6.54
CA PRO A 120 -11.59 1.23 -5.39
C PRO A 120 -10.62 0.14 -5.86
N LEU A 121 -9.48 0.01 -5.18
CA LEU A 121 -8.36 -0.84 -5.60
C LEU A 121 -8.76 -2.33 -5.81
N GLY A 122 -9.83 -2.79 -5.14
CA GLY A 122 -10.42 -4.12 -5.33
C GLY A 122 -11.01 -4.34 -6.73
N GLU A 123 -11.62 -3.32 -7.34
CA GLU A 123 -12.03 -3.35 -8.76
C GLU A 123 -10.85 -3.16 -9.70
N ARG A 124 -9.80 -2.45 -9.25
CA ARG A 124 -8.57 -2.36 -10.03
C ARG A 124 -8.02 -3.76 -10.24
N LEU A 125 -7.69 -4.54 -9.20
CA LEU A 125 -7.03 -5.87 -9.34
C LEU A 125 -7.67 -6.86 -10.34
N GLN A 126 -8.96 -6.75 -10.69
CA GLN A 126 -9.58 -7.58 -11.72
C GLN A 126 -8.94 -7.44 -13.12
N TRP A 127 -8.37 -6.28 -13.47
CA TRP A 127 -7.61 -6.10 -14.73
C TRP A 127 -6.36 -6.96 -14.87
N ILE A 128 -5.76 -7.45 -13.78
CA ILE A 128 -4.53 -8.26 -13.83
C ILE A 128 -4.85 -9.65 -14.38
N GLN A 129 -6.08 -10.13 -14.18
CA GLN A 129 -6.57 -11.38 -14.73
C GLN A 129 -7.02 -11.28 -16.20
N GLY A 130 -7.08 -10.09 -16.79
CA GLY A 130 -7.55 -9.86 -18.16
C GLY A 130 -6.47 -9.86 -19.25
N TYR A 131 -5.18 -9.97 -18.91
CA TYR A 131 -4.07 -9.94 -19.87
C TYR A 131 -3.85 -11.30 -20.59
N HIS A 132 -4.90 -11.92 -21.13
CA HIS A 132 -4.83 -13.25 -21.75
C HIS A 132 -5.10 -13.30 -23.27
N GLU A 133 -5.24 -12.19 -24.01
CA GLU A 133 -5.62 -12.30 -25.44
C GLU A 133 -4.86 -11.45 -26.48
N GLU A 134 -3.71 -10.83 -26.18
CA GLU A 134 -3.03 -9.97 -27.19
C GLU A 134 -1.58 -10.32 -27.54
N PHE A 135 -1.06 -11.49 -27.16
CA PHE A 135 0.29 -11.91 -27.59
C PHE A 135 0.33 -13.34 -28.15
N GLU A 136 -0.46 -13.59 -29.19
CA GLU A 136 -0.05 -14.49 -30.28
C GLU A 136 -0.32 -13.81 -31.63
N SER A 137 0.74 -13.27 -32.23
CA SER A 137 0.84 -12.88 -33.64
C SER A 137 2.26 -13.20 -34.11
#